data_AF-M2VKH2-F1
#
_entry.id   AF-M2VKH2-F1
#
_cell.length_a   1.000
_cell.length_b   1.000
_cell.length_c   1.000
_cell.angle_alpha   90.00
_cell.angle_beta   90.00
_cell.angle_gamma   90.00
#
_symmetry.space_group_name_H-M   'P 1'
#
loop_
_entity.id
_entity.type
_entity.pdbx_description
1 polymer ?
#
loop_
_entity_poly.entity_id
_entity_poly.type
_entity_poly.pdbx_seq_one_letter_code
_entity_poly.pdbx_strand_id
1 'polypeptide(L)'
;MPGERGRHSNRRVGASLLLVIGLAASLFGFVENASAAQGLRFSLVKTAQSDSGDFLLGRNGWQEAPPTQHIAILIEHRGSRLLFGTGLGRQIDAQLDAEVPWRTKRYANLRPVRDQLEQDGLEIDRIVLGCVRWEHASGLADYPEVPVLASADSLSYLEAATPPAVLPSQFRHPVRWQSLQFQASPYRQHRRSLDLFGDGQVVLVPLDGHGAVGLFLTLADGRRFFFRGDRLERDAGDAPEDVIVLQDANTQAALGFYPRWVEGAGQ
;
A
#
# COMPACT_ATOMS: atom_id res chain seq x y z
N MET A 1 -91.28 12.79 2.03
CA MET A 1 -92.31 11.74 2.19
C MET A 1 -91.59 10.41 2.42
N PRO A 2 -92.05 9.57 3.37
CA PRO A 2 -91.20 8.99 4.42
C PRO A 2 -91.12 7.45 4.41
N GLY A 3 -90.34 6.90 5.36
CA GLY A 3 -90.55 5.56 5.96
C GLY A 3 -89.40 4.58 5.72
N GLU A 4 -88.39 4.49 6.60
CA GLU A 4 -88.31 3.61 7.79
C GLU A 4 -88.43 2.08 7.55
N ARG A 5 -87.34 1.37 7.91
CA ARG A 5 -87.21 0.16 8.77
C ARG A 5 -85.83 -0.46 8.48
N GLY A 6 -85.01 -0.95 9.42
CA GLY A 6 -85.15 -1.22 10.84
C GLY A 6 -83.80 -1.72 11.40
N ARG A 7 -83.68 -1.69 12.73
CA ARG A 7 -82.53 -2.00 13.60
C ARG A 7 -81.91 -3.41 13.45
N HIS A 8 -80.62 -3.54 13.79
CA HIS A 8 -80.07 -4.28 14.96
C HIS A 8 -78.51 -4.25 14.88
N SER A 9 -77.81 -3.49 15.72
CA SER A 9 -77.20 -3.91 17.01
C SER A 9 -76.17 -5.05 16.90
N ASN A 10 -74.86 -4.75 16.96
CA ASN A 10 -74.05 -5.13 18.13
C ASN A 10 -72.65 -4.49 18.16
N ARG A 11 -72.22 -4.11 19.36
CA ARG A 11 -70.90 -3.54 19.72
C ARG A 11 -69.80 -4.61 19.69
N ARG A 12 -68.61 -4.24 19.21
CA ARG A 12 -67.27 -4.66 19.71
C ARG A 12 -66.33 -3.49 19.35
N VAL A 13 -66.01 -2.57 20.26
CA VAL A 13 -64.95 -2.64 21.30
C VAL A 13 -63.71 -3.39 20.81
N GLY A 14 -62.61 -2.64 20.68
CA GLY A 14 -61.29 -3.18 21.01
C GLY A 14 -60.20 -3.00 19.96
N ALA A 15 -59.20 -2.21 20.37
CA ALA A 15 -57.79 -2.33 20.03
C ALA A 15 -57.29 -1.60 18.77
N SER A 16 -57.01 -0.31 18.96
CA SER A 16 -55.95 0.40 18.25
C SER A 16 -54.63 -0.37 18.41
N LEU A 17 -54.15 -0.95 17.31
CA LEU A 17 -52.84 -1.57 17.24
C LEU A 17 -51.79 -0.44 17.20
N LEU A 18 -51.26 -0.08 18.36
CA LEU A 18 -50.06 0.75 18.47
C LEU A 18 -48.88 -0.04 17.89
N LEU A 19 -48.43 0.38 16.72
CA LEU A 19 -47.21 -0.11 16.08
C LEU A 19 -46.01 0.40 16.91
N VAL A 20 -45.54 -0.40 17.85
CA VAL A 20 -44.27 -0.16 18.55
C VAL A 20 -43.15 -0.49 17.57
N ILE A 21 -42.60 0.53 16.92
CA ILE A 21 -41.32 0.42 16.21
C ILE A 21 -40.25 0.28 17.29
N GLY A 22 -39.83 -0.96 17.53
CA GLY A 22 -38.65 -1.25 18.34
C GLY A 22 -37.42 -0.67 17.66
N LEU A 23 -36.88 0.39 18.24
CA LEU A 23 -35.58 0.95 17.90
C LEU A 23 -34.51 -0.07 18.36
N ALA A 24 -34.16 -1.01 17.48
CA ALA A 24 -32.98 -1.85 17.68
C ALA A 24 -31.74 -0.96 17.51
N ALA A 25 -31.33 -0.32 18.60
CA ALA A 25 -30.02 0.29 18.69
C ALA A 25 -28.99 -0.84 18.66
N SER A 26 -28.48 -1.15 17.48
CA SER A 26 -27.28 -1.97 17.32
C SER A 26 -26.12 -1.24 18.01
N LEU A 27 -25.86 -1.60 19.26
CA LEU A 27 -24.56 -1.37 19.88
C LEU A 27 -23.53 -2.17 19.08
N PHE A 28 -22.98 -1.56 18.04
CA PHE A 28 -21.64 -1.91 17.61
C PHE A 28 -20.71 -1.46 18.74
N GLY A 29 -20.40 -2.39 19.63
CA GLY A 29 -19.25 -2.25 20.51
C GLY A 29 -18.03 -2.12 19.60
N PHE A 30 -17.50 -0.90 19.49
CA PHE A 30 -16.10 -0.75 19.15
C PHE A 30 -15.35 -1.44 20.28
N VAL A 31 -14.74 -2.58 19.99
CA VAL A 31 -13.54 -2.94 20.74
C VAL A 31 -12.56 -1.84 20.37
N GLU A 32 -12.47 -0.81 21.23
CA GLU A 32 -11.31 0.05 21.25
C GLU A 32 -10.14 -0.89 21.51
N ASN A 33 -9.48 -1.32 20.43
CA ASN A 33 -8.15 -1.86 20.55
C ASN A 33 -7.33 -0.73 21.20
N ALA A 34 -7.05 -0.92 22.49
CA ALA A 34 -6.22 -0.06 23.31
C ALA A 34 -4.76 -0.14 22.82
N SER A 35 -4.56 0.38 21.62
CA SER A 35 -3.29 0.60 20.93
C SER A 35 -3.40 1.85 20.04
N ALA A 36 -4.27 2.80 20.41
CA ALA A 36 -4.43 4.08 19.72
C ALA A 36 -3.35 5.11 20.09
N ALA A 37 -2.19 4.65 20.57
CA ALA A 37 -1.00 5.47 20.80
C ALA A 37 0.27 4.64 20.56
N GLN A 38 0.41 4.08 19.35
CA GLN A 38 1.72 3.65 18.86
C GLN A 38 2.14 4.64 17.78
N GLY A 39 3.24 5.35 18.03
CA GLY A 39 3.83 6.26 17.05
C GLY A 39 4.23 5.52 15.78
N LEU A 40 4.40 6.25 14.68
CA LEU A 40 4.81 5.68 13.41
C LEU A 40 6.07 4.82 13.57
N ARG A 41 5.99 3.58 13.08
CA ARG A 41 7.14 2.71 12.84
C ARG A 41 7.04 2.04 11.49
N PHE A 42 8.17 1.64 10.94
CA PHE A 42 8.20 0.93 9.67
C PHE A 42 9.30 -0.13 9.61
N SER A 43 9.19 -1.06 8.67
CA SER A 43 10.18 -2.09 8.41
C SER A 43 10.37 -2.29 6.91
N LEU A 44 11.60 -2.60 6.50
CA LEU A 44 11.93 -2.97 5.13
C LEU A 44 11.72 -4.47 4.97
N VAL A 45 10.74 -4.89 4.17
CA VAL A 45 10.50 -6.32 3.90
C VAL A 45 11.22 -6.68 2.60
N LYS A 46 12.36 -7.36 2.71
CA LYS A 46 13.10 -7.85 1.53
C LYS A 46 12.35 -9.03 0.92
N THR A 47 11.94 -8.90 -0.33
CA THR A 47 11.21 -9.94 -1.07
C THR A 47 12.09 -10.78 -1.96
N ALA A 48 13.19 -10.21 -2.46
CA ALA A 48 14.17 -10.90 -3.28
C ALA A 48 15.42 -10.03 -3.42
N GLN A 49 16.40 -10.54 -4.16
CA GLN A 49 17.59 -9.81 -4.55
C GLN A 49 17.92 -10.10 -6.01
N SER A 50 18.15 -9.07 -6.80
CA SER A 50 18.64 -9.21 -8.16
C SER A 50 20.13 -8.95 -8.24
N ASP A 51 20.81 -9.73 -9.08
CA ASP A 51 22.17 -9.43 -9.49
C ASP A 51 22.18 -8.06 -10.16
N SER A 52 23.20 -7.25 -9.86
CA SER A 52 23.48 -6.05 -10.63
C SER A 52 23.68 -6.44 -12.09
N GLY A 53 22.78 -6.00 -12.95
CA GLY A 53 22.93 -6.24 -14.39
C GLY A 53 24.08 -5.46 -15.03
N ASP A 54 24.58 -4.44 -14.32
CA ASP A 54 25.45 -3.40 -14.88
C ASP A 54 26.75 -3.26 -14.08
N PHE A 55 27.83 -2.91 -14.79
CA PHE A 55 29.05 -2.39 -14.20
C PHE A 55 28.94 -0.87 -14.06
N LEU A 56 29.25 -0.35 -12.88
CA LEU A 56 29.41 1.08 -12.63
C LEU A 56 30.82 1.50 -13.02
N LEU A 57 30.95 2.56 -13.81
CA LEU A 57 32.24 3.23 -13.99
C LEU A 57 32.52 4.08 -12.76
N GLY A 58 33.37 3.57 -11.87
CA GLY A 58 33.85 4.30 -10.70
C GLY A 58 35.21 4.96 -10.95
N ARG A 59 35.68 5.71 -9.95
CA ARG A 59 37.01 6.36 -9.98
C ARG A 59 38.18 5.39 -10.22
N ASN A 60 37.99 4.11 -9.91
CA ASN A 60 38.99 3.05 -10.02
C ASN A 60 38.70 2.09 -11.18
N GLY A 61 37.87 2.49 -12.16
CA GLY A 61 37.48 1.67 -13.31
C GLY A 61 36.11 1.01 -13.15
N TRP A 62 35.86 -0.01 -13.97
CA TRP A 62 34.62 -0.79 -13.94
C TRP A 62 34.49 -1.55 -12.63
N GLN A 63 33.39 -1.33 -11.92
CA GLN A 63 33.03 -2.00 -10.68
C GLN A 63 31.69 -2.69 -10.88
N GLU A 64 31.53 -3.89 -10.36
CA GLU A 64 30.23 -4.55 -10.33
C GLU A 64 29.29 -3.71 -9.45
N ALA A 65 28.08 -3.39 -9.94
CA ALA A 65 27.16 -2.63 -9.10
C ALA A 65 26.75 -3.51 -7.89
N PRO A 66 26.38 -2.93 -6.75
CA PRO A 66 25.81 -3.74 -5.68
C PRO A 66 24.49 -4.38 -6.16
N PRO A 67 24.18 -5.60 -5.71
CA PRO A 67 22.93 -6.26 -6.06
C PRO A 67 21.73 -5.44 -5.59
N THR A 68 20.70 -5.38 -6.43
CA THR A 68 19.48 -4.61 -6.14
C THR A 68 18.58 -5.42 -5.22
N GLN A 69 18.17 -4.83 -4.09
CA GLN A 69 17.20 -5.45 -3.20
C GLN A 69 15.79 -5.14 -3.69
N HIS A 70 14.95 -6.17 -3.80
CA HIS A 70 13.51 -5.97 -3.99
C HIS A 70 12.88 -5.86 -2.60
N ILE A 71 12.25 -4.72 -2.32
CA ILE A 71 11.70 -4.42 -1.00
C ILE A 71 10.27 -3.91 -1.09
N ALA A 72 9.47 -4.23 -0.08
CA ALA A 72 8.23 -3.54 0.26
C ALA A 72 8.39 -2.86 1.62
N ILE A 73 7.60 -1.83 1.91
CA ILE A 73 7.68 -1.11 3.18
C ILE A 73 6.46 -1.43 4.02
N LEU A 74 6.68 -2.13 5.14
CA LEU A 74 5.65 -2.39 6.14
C LEU A 74 5.58 -1.20 7.10
N ILE A 75 4.40 -0.64 7.30
CA ILE A 75 4.20 0.58 8.09
C ILE A 75 3.13 0.29 9.13
N GLU A 76 3.38 0.67 10.37
CA GLU A 76 2.37 0.69 11.42
C GLU A 76 2.20 2.12 11.93
N HIS A 77 0.96 2.60 11.88
CA HIS A 77 0.62 3.93 12.35
C HIS A 77 -0.84 3.99 12.80
N ARG A 78 -1.10 4.57 13.98
CA ARG A 78 -2.46 4.77 14.52
C ARG A 78 -3.32 3.49 14.53
N GLY A 79 -2.70 2.35 14.83
CA GLY A 79 -3.38 1.05 14.86
C GLY A 79 -3.70 0.45 13.49
N SER A 80 -3.26 1.07 12.40
CA SER A 80 -3.36 0.50 11.06
C SER A 80 -2.00 0.01 10.56
N ARG A 81 -2.00 -1.13 9.85
CA ARG A 81 -0.84 -1.69 9.17
C ARG A 81 -0.99 -1.53 7.65
N LEU A 82 -0.09 -0.76 7.06
CA LEU A 82 -0.04 -0.48 5.63
C LEU A 82 1.16 -1.18 5.01
N LEU A 83 1.02 -1.56 3.75
CA LEU A 83 2.13 -2.01 2.92
C LEU A 83 2.30 -1.08 1.73
N PHE A 84 3.48 -0.49 1.57
CA PHE A 84 3.81 0.31 0.39
C PHE A 84 4.59 -0.53 -0.63
N GLY A 85 3.98 -0.75 -1.79
CA GLY A 85 4.39 -1.77 -2.75
C GLY A 85 4.24 -3.19 -2.20
N THR A 86 4.50 -4.20 -3.03
CA THR A 86 4.47 -5.61 -2.59
C THR A 86 5.74 -6.37 -2.94
N GLY A 87 6.63 -5.75 -3.73
CA GLY A 87 7.82 -6.42 -4.27
C GLY A 87 7.43 -7.66 -5.10
N LEU A 88 8.29 -8.67 -5.04
CA LEU A 88 8.07 -9.96 -5.72
C LEU A 88 7.17 -10.89 -4.90
N GLY A 89 6.14 -11.44 -5.56
CA GLY A 89 5.16 -12.33 -4.97
C GLY A 89 5.45 -13.81 -5.17
N ARG A 90 4.58 -14.67 -4.61
CA ARG A 90 4.64 -16.13 -4.76
C ARG A 90 4.58 -16.58 -6.23
N GLN A 91 3.92 -15.78 -7.06
CA GLN A 91 3.64 -16.12 -8.46
C GLN A 91 4.61 -15.48 -9.45
N ILE A 92 5.68 -14.81 -9.00
CA ILE A 92 6.57 -14.07 -9.91
C ILE A 92 7.17 -14.93 -11.02
N ASP A 93 7.53 -16.18 -10.72
CA ASP A 93 8.06 -17.11 -11.71
C ASP A 93 7.05 -17.37 -12.83
N ALA A 94 5.82 -17.74 -12.45
CA ALA A 94 4.75 -18.00 -13.40
C ALA A 94 4.35 -16.75 -14.19
N GLN A 95 4.38 -15.57 -13.54
CA GLN A 95 4.12 -14.28 -14.18
C GLN A 95 5.19 -13.91 -15.22
N LEU A 96 6.47 -14.22 -14.97
CA LEU A 96 7.50 -13.98 -15.97
C LEU A 96 7.46 -15.03 -17.09
N ASP A 97 7.18 -16.29 -16.76
CA ASP A 97 7.12 -17.37 -17.76
C ASP A 97 5.94 -17.22 -18.73
N ALA A 98 4.82 -16.67 -18.27
CA ALA A 98 3.64 -16.49 -19.13
C ALA A 98 3.79 -15.33 -20.13
N GLU A 99 4.56 -14.29 -19.80
CA GLU A 99 4.66 -13.08 -20.61
C GLU A 99 6.04 -12.88 -21.27
N VAL A 100 7.12 -13.33 -20.63
CA VAL A 100 8.51 -13.19 -21.10
C VAL A 100 9.37 -14.43 -20.80
N PRO A 101 8.98 -15.63 -21.29
CA PRO A 101 9.67 -16.90 -20.97
C PRO A 101 11.13 -16.96 -21.43
N TRP A 102 11.52 -16.11 -22.39
CA TRP A 102 12.89 -16.00 -22.89
C TRP A 102 13.79 -15.16 -21.99
N ARG A 103 13.24 -14.45 -21.00
CA ARG A 103 14.00 -13.56 -20.13
C ARG A 103 14.63 -14.35 -18.99
N THR A 104 15.96 -14.28 -18.87
CA THR A 104 16.65 -14.82 -17.68
C THR A 104 16.16 -14.14 -16.42
N LYS A 105 15.69 -14.94 -15.47
CA LYS A 105 15.25 -14.50 -14.15
C LYS A 105 16.47 -14.21 -13.28
N ARG A 106 16.88 -12.94 -13.25
CA ARG A 106 18.05 -12.48 -12.48
C ARG A 106 17.64 -12.04 -11.08
N TYR A 107 16.92 -12.89 -10.35
CA TYR A 107 16.65 -12.70 -8.93
C TYR A 107 16.84 -14.01 -8.17
N ALA A 108 17.20 -13.88 -6.91
CA ALA A 108 17.45 -14.97 -5.98
C ALA A 108 16.84 -14.63 -4.62
N ASN A 109 16.81 -15.64 -3.73
CA ASN A 109 16.32 -15.52 -2.36
C ASN A 109 14.88 -14.97 -2.28
N LEU A 110 13.99 -15.49 -3.14
CA LEU A 110 12.59 -15.13 -3.16
C LEU A 110 11.95 -15.46 -1.80
N ARG A 111 11.42 -14.44 -1.13
CA ARG A 111 10.72 -14.51 0.15
C ARG A 111 9.58 -13.47 0.15
N PRO A 112 8.41 -13.77 -0.44
CA PRO A 112 7.30 -12.82 -0.55
C PRO A 112 6.91 -12.20 0.80
N VAL A 113 6.39 -10.96 0.78
CA VAL A 113 5.90 -10.28 1.99
C VAL A 113 4.87 -11.15 2.72
N ARG A 114 3.94 -11.73 1.96
CA ARG A 114 2.86 -12.58 2.47
C ARG A 114 3.38 -13.72 3.35
N ASP A 115 4.40 -14.43 2.89
CA ASP A 115 4.98 -15.55 3.63
C ASP A 115 5.64 -15.08 4.93
N GLN A 116 6.34 -13.94 4.89
CA GLN A 116 7.02 -13.39 6.07
C GLN A 116 6.02 -12.95 7.14
N LEU A 117 4.91 -12.34 6.75
CA LEU A 117 3.88 -11.88 7.69
C LEU A 117 3.00 -13.01 8.22
N GLU A 118 2.64 -13.98 7.39
CA GLU A 118 1.90 -15.17 7.83
C GLU A 118 2.67 -16.00 8.87
N GLN A 119 3.99 -16.11 8.71
CA GLN A 119 4.86 -16.78 9.69
C GLN A 119 4.74 -16.17 11.09
N ASP A 120 4.49 -14.87 11.17
CA ASP A 120 4.38 -14.13 12.44
C ASP A 120 2.92 -13.81 12.83
N GLY A 121 1.94 -14.31 12.07
CA GLY A 121 0.51 -14.07 12.31
C GLY A 121 0.08 -12.61 12.11
N LEU A 122 0.76 -11.86 11.23
CA LEU A 122 0.47 -10.46 10.95
C LEU A 122 -0.39 -10.30 9.70
N GLU A 123 -1.46 -9.50 9.82
CA GLU A 123 -2.32 -9.07 8.72
C GLU A 123 -2.07 -7.60 8.36
N ILE A 124 -2.36 -7.20 7.13
CA ILE A 124 -2.29 -5.81 6.67
C ILE A 124 -3.68 -5.29 6.33
N ASP A 125 -3.95 -4.02 6.61
CA ASP A 125 -5.26 -3.42 6.37
C ASP A 125 -5.40 -2.90 4.93
N ARG A 126 -4.28 -2.49 4.33
CA ARG A 126 -4.28 -1.77 3.06
C ARG A 126 -2.91 -1.79 2.40
N ILE A 127 -2.92 -1.79 1.07
CA ILE A 127 -1.72 -1.64 0.24
C ILE A 127 -1.76 -0.25 -0.41
N VAL A 128 -0.64 0.47 -0.38
CA VAL A 128 -0.41 1.65 -1.21
C VAL A 128 0.39 1.22 -2.42
N LEU A 129 -0.20 1.34 -3.61
CA LEU A 129 0.47 0.98 -4.85
C LEU A 129 1.55 2.01 -5.19
N GLY A 130 2.81 1.66 -4.95
CA GLY A 130 3.95 2.49 -5.30
C GLY A 130 4.13 2.64 -6.81
N CYS A 131 4.04 1.53 -7.54
CA CYS A 131 4.08 1.48 -9.01
C CYS A 131 3.49 0.14 -9.46
N VAL A 132 2.90 0.09 -10.65
CA VAL A 132 2.32 -1.12 -11.24
C VAL A 132 3.35 -2.05 -11.87
N ARG A 133 4.63 -1.64 -11.95
CA ARG A 133 5.67 -2.49 -12.52
C ARG A 133 5.89 -3.76 -11.70
N TRP A 134 6.23 -4.86 -12.35
CA TRP A 134 6.25 -6.19 -11.72
C TRP A 134 7.19 -6.28 -10.52
N GLU A 135 8.32 -5.57 -10.55
CA GLU A 135 9.27 -5.59 -9.44
C GLU A 135 8.75 -4.88 -8.18
N HIS A 136 7.67 -4.11 -8.31
CA HIS A 136 7.01 -3.42 -7.20
C HIS A 136 5.63 -4.01 -6.85
N ALA A 137 4.96 -4.66 -7.80
CA ALA A 137 3.54 -5.04 -7.68
C ALA A 137 3.25 -6.54 -7.92
N SER A 138 4.24 -7.38 -8.19
CA SER A 138 4.03 -8.82 -8.43
C SER A 138 3.34 -9.53 -7.25
N GLY A 139 3.66 -9.13 -6.02
CA GLY A 139 3.04 -9.63 -4.78
C GLY A 139 1.59 -9.23 -4.53
N LEU A 140 0.97 -8.37 -5.36
CA LEU A 140 -0.46 -8.06 -5.22
C LEU A 140 -1.35 -9.30 -5.31
N ALA A 141 -0.94 -10.30 -6.09
CA ALA A 141 -1.65 -11.57 -6.23
C ALA A 141 -1.74 -12.38 -4.94
N ASP A 142 -0.90 -12.06 -3.95
CA ASP A 142 -0.88 -12.73 -2.65
C ASP A 142 -1.85 -12.09 -1.63
N TYR A 143 -2.53 -11.00 -2.01
CA TYR A 143 -3.45 -10.23 -1.17
C TYR A 143 -4.78 -9.88 -1.87
N PRO A 144 -5.53 -10.85 -2.43
CA PRO A 144 -6.80 -10.58 -3.11
C PRO A 144 -7.87 -9.92 -2.22
N GLU A 145 -7.76 -10.10 -0.90
CA GLU A 145 -8.67 -9.57 0.11
C GLU A 145 -8.36 -8.14 0.53
N VAL A 146 -7.14 -7.64 0.31
CA VAL A 146 -6.68 -6.36 0.86
C VAL A 146 -7.00 -5.21 -0.10
N PRO A 147 -7.61 -4.10 0.38
CA PRO A 147 -7.80 -2.91 -0.43
C PRO A 147 -6.49 -2.29 -0.91
N VAL A 148 -6.45 -1.85 -2.18
CA VAL A 148 -5.26 -1.28 -2.82
C VAL A 148 -5.53 0.16 -3.22
N LEU A 149 -4.83 1.11 -2.60
CA LEU A 149 -4.84 2.51 -2.99
C LEU A 149 -4.02 2.70 -4.27
N ALA A 150 -4.66 3.20 -5.32
CA ALA A 150 -4.02 3.50 -6.59
C ALA A 150 -4.43 4.88 -7.11
N SER A 151 -3.46 5.61 -7.65
CA SER A 151 -3.73 6.90 -8.28
C SER A 151 -4.31 6.71 -9.69
N ALA A 152 -5.01 7.73 -10.20
CA ALA A 152 -5.47 7.72 -11.59
C ALA A 152 -4.31 7.56 -12.58
N ASP A 153 -3.16 8.15 -12.29
CA ASP A 153 -1.95 8.05 -13.12
C ASP A 153 -1.38 6.61 -13.10
N SER A 154 -1.40 5.94 -11.94
CA SER A 154 -1.00 4.53 -11.80
C SER A 154 -1.89 3.60 -12.62
N LEU A 155 -3.21 3.81 -12.56
CA LEU A 155 -4.18 3.01 -13.33
C LEU A 155 -4.10 3.28 -14.83
N SER A 156 -3.89 4.55 -15.22
CA SER A 156 -3.67 4.91 -16.63
C SER A 156 -2.40 4.24 -17.18
N TYR A 157 -1.33 4.19 -16.38
CA TYR A 157 -0.11 3.50 -16.78
C TYR A 157 -0.29 1.98 -16.81
N LEU A 158 -1.07 1.38 -15.90
CA LEU A 158 -1.45 -0.04 -15.97
C LEU A 158 -2.12 -0.39 -17.30
N GLU A 159 -3.05 0.45 -17.78
CA GLU A 159 -3.74 0.23 -19.05
C GLU A 159 -2.83 0.37 -20.27
N ALA A 160 -1.85 1.28 -20.21
CA ALA A 160 -0.96 1.59 -21.33
C ALA A 160 0.29 0.69 -21.41
N ALA A 161 0.77 0.17 -20.28
CA ALA A 161 2.03 -0.55 -20.19
C ALA A 161 1.94 -1.98 -20.73
N THR A 162 3.05 -2.46 -21.28
CA THR A 162 3.19 -3.83 -21.78
C THR A 162 4.35 -4.56 -21.08
N PRO A 163 4.41 -5.90 -21.16
CA PRO A 163 5.59 -6.64 -20.74
C PRO A 163 6.87 -6.13 -21.43
N PRO A 164 8.03 -6.13 -20.76
CA PRO A 164 8.26 -6.61 -19.39
C PRO A 164 8.03 -5.55 -18.31
N ALA A 165 7.48 -4.36 -18.61
CA ALA A 165 7.31 -3.33 -17.57
C ALA A 165 6.19 -3.71 -16.60
N VAL A 166 5.03 -4.09 -17.14
CA VAL A 166 3.89 -4.60 -16.38
C VAL A 166 3.51 -5.96 -16.95
N LEU A 167 3.31 -6.95 -16.08
CA LEU A 167 2.93 -8.31 -16.48
C LEU A 167 1.42 -8.46 -16.29
N PRO A 168 0.60 -8.61 -17.35
CA PRO A 168 -0.85 -8.79 -17.20
C PRO A 168 -1.25 -9.93 -16.25
N SER A 169 -0.44 -11.01 -16.18
CA SER A 169 -0.60 -12.11 -15.23
C SER A 169 -0.65 -11.69 -13.77
N GLN A 170 0.04 -10.61 -13.37
CA GLN A 170 0.05 -10.14 -11.99
C GLN A 170 -1.29 -9.51 -11.56
N PHE A 171 -2.20 -9.21 -12.49
CA PHE A 171 -3.52 -8.62 -12.23
C PHE A 171 -4.69 -9.50 -12.69
N ARG A 172 -4.46 -10.80 -12.95
CA ARG A 172 -5.55 -11.73 -13.34
C ARG A 172 -6.55 -12.00 -12.21
N HIS A 173 -6.17 -11.71 -10.97
CA HIS A 173 -7.05 -11.77 -9.81
C HIS A 173 -7.84 -10.45 -9.67
N PRO A 174 -9.03 -10.46 -9.07
CA PRO A 174 -9.71 -9.22 -8.72
C PRO A 174 -8.84 -8.42 -7.73
N VAL A 175 -8.68 -7.13 -7.99
CA VAL A 175 -8.03 -6.18 -7.08
C VAL A 175 -9.09 -5.26 -6.50
N ARG A 176 -9.07 -5.10 -5.17
CA ARG A 176 -9.99 -4.20 -4.45
C ARG A 176 -9.49 -2.75 -4.53
N TRP A 177 -9.58 -2.16 -5.72
CA TRP A 177 -9.12 -0.80 -5.96
C TRP A 177 -9.84 0.23 -5.08
N GLN A 178 -9.05 1.11 -4.47
CA GLN A 178 -9.49 2.31 -3.78
C GLN A 178 -8.78 3.52 -4.39
N SER A 179 -9.52 4.58 -4.65
CA SER A 179 -8.95 5.78 -5.28
C SER A 179 -7.98 6.48 -4.32
N LEU A 180 -6.77 6.73 -4.80
CA LEU A 180 -5.79 7.62 -4.19
C LEU A 180 -5.83 8.94 -4.94
N GLN A 181 -6.26 10.01 -4.26
CA GLN A 181 -6.38 11.34 -4.84
C GLN A 181 -5.40 12.30 -4.19
N PHE A 182 -4.46 12.80 -4.97
CA PHE A 182 -3.56 13.86 -4.52
C PHE A 182 -4.28 15.20 -4.49
N GLN A 183 -4.07 15.96 -3.42
CA GLN A 183 -4.59 17.30 -3.25
C GLN A 183 -3.55 18.33 -3.72
N ALA A 184 -4.00 19.53 -4.09
CA ALA A 184 -3.13 20.67 -4.37
C ALA A 184 -2.53 21.27 -3.07
N SER A 185 -1.91 20.41 -2.27
CA SER A 185 -1.22 20.72 -1.03
C SER A 185 0.29 20.50 -1.27
N PRO A 186 1.09 21.57 -1.41
CA PRO A 186 2.51 21.44 -1.61
C PRO A 186 3.18 20.73 -0.41
N TYR A 187 4.00 19.74 -0.70
CA TYR A 187 4.82 19.07 0.30
C TYR A 187 6.25 18.94 -0.22
N ARG A 188 7.16 19.70 0.39
CA ARG A 188 8.54 19.86 -0.10
C ARG A 188 8.54 20.32 -1.56
N GLN A 189 9.31 19.68 -2.44
CA GLN A 189 9.36 19.95 -3.87
C GLN A 189 8.10 19.53 -4.66
N HIS A 190 7.19 18.76 -4.07
CA HIS A 190 6.01 18.26 -4.77
C HIS A 190 4.84 19.23 -4.65
N ARG A 191 4.26 19.61 -5.80
CA ARG A 191 3.10 20.52 -5.87
C ARG A 191 1.79 19.92 -5.35
N ARG A 192 1.70 18.58 -5.36
CA ARG A 192 0.54 17.83 -4.91
C ARG A 192 1.00 16.78 -3.90
N SER A 193 0.16 16.50 -2.91
CA SER A 193 0.43 15.48 -1.89
C SER A 193 -0.87 14.94 -1.30
N LEU A 194 -0.76 13.84 -0.55
CA LEU A 194 -1.82 13.28 0.26
C LEU A 194 -1.24 12.83 1.60
N ASP A 195 -1.65 13.49 2.68
CA ASP A 195 -1.38 13.02 4.03
C ASP A 195 -2.45 11.99 4.42
N LEU A 196 -2.03 10.72 4.57
CA LEU A 196 -2.98 9.61 4.78
C LEU A 196 -3.72 9.68 6.12
N PHE A 197 -3.11 10.30 7.14
CA PHE A 197 -3.66 10.36 8.50
C PHE A 197 -3.89 11.78 9.02
N GLY A 198 -3.46 12.80 8.27
CA GLY A 198 -3.63 14.21 8.60
C GLY A 198 -2.66 14.74 9.66
N ASP A 199 -1.58 14.03 9.94
CA ASP A 199 -0.56 14.41 10.95
C ASP A 199 0.85 14.59 10.40
N GLY A 200 1.02 14.51 9.09
CA GLY A 200 2.29 14.68 8.38
C GLY A 200 3.27 13.52 8.56
N GLN A 201 2.86 12.41 9.18
CA GLN A 201 3.75 11.27 9.42
C GLN A 201 3.79 10.30 8.25
N VAL A 202 2.70 10.17 7.49
CA VAL A 202 2.63 9.32 6.29
C VAL A 202 2.09 10.13 5.12
N VAL A 203 3.01 10.71 4.34
CA VAL A 203 2.67 11.62 3.23
C VAL A 203 3.04 10.99 1.90
N LEU A 204 2.06 10.87 1.02
CA LEU A 204 2.24 10.40 -0.35
C LEU A 204 2.38 11.58 -1.32
N VAL A 205 3.22 11.41 -2.34
CA VAL A 205 3.42 12.39 -3.42
C VAL A 205 3.38 11.70 -4.78
N PRO A 206 2.89 12.35 -5.84
CA PRO A 206 3.07 11.85 -7.19
C PRO A 206 4.54 12.01 -7.59
N LEU A 207 5.08 10.99 -8.27
CA LEU A 207 6.38 11.02 -8.91
C LEU A 207 6.19 11.10 -10.42
N ASP A 208 7.19 11.69 -11.08
CA ASP A 208 7.27 11.67 -12.52
C ASP A 208 7.66 10.26 -12.99
N GLY A 209 6.98 9.76 -14.01
CA GLY A 209 7.24 8.43 -14.58
C GLY A 209 6.29 7.35 -14.07
N HIS A 210 5.73 6.58 -15.01
CA HIS A 210 5.02 5.32 -14.77
C HIS A 210 3.86 5.39 -13.74
N GLY A 211 3.29 6.57 -13.51
CA GLY A 211 2.26 6.78 -12.48
C GLY A 211 2.72 6.41 -11.07
N ALA A 212 4.01 6.55 -10.78
CA ALA A 212 4.61 6.14 -9.53
C ALA A 212 4.26 7.10 -8.37
N VAL A 213 4.27 6.54 -7.17
CA VAL A 213 3.99 7.24 -5.91
C VAL A 213 5.26 7.25 -5.06
N GLY A 214 5.53 8.38 -4.41
CA GLY A 214 6.55 8.52 -3.38
C GLY A 214 5.90 8.53 -2.01
N LEU A 215 6.62 8.01 -1.02
CA LEU A 215 6.18 7.92 0.36
C LEU A 215 7.21 8.60 1.27
N PHE A 216 6.76 9.61 2.01
CA PHE A 216 7.49 10.17 3.13
C PHE A 216 6.99 9.59 4.44
N LEU A 217 7.93 9.13 5.26
CA LEU A 217 7.71 8.71 6.64
C LEU A 217 8.43 9.66 7.59
N THR A 218 7.71 10.27 8.52
CA THR A 218 8.27 11.16 9.55
C THR A 218 8.08 10.52 10.91
N LEU A 219 9.17 10.05 11.53
CA LEU A 219 9.15 9.45 12.86
C LEU A 219 8.94 10.51 13.96
N ALA A 220 8.57 10.06 15.15
CA ALA A 220 8.37 10.94 16.31
C ALA A 220 9.62 11.74 16.71
N ASP A 221 10.81 11.20 16.46
CA ASP A 221 12.10 11.87 16.70
C ASP A 221 12.50 12.87 15.60
N GLY A 222 11.63 13.08 14.60
CA GLY A 222 11.84 14.02 13.51
C GLY A 222 12.64 13.46 12.33
N ARG A 223 13.20 12.25 12.41
CA ARG A 223 13.84 11.61 11.25
C ARG A 223 12.83 11.40 10.13
N ARG A 224 13.24 11.71 8.90
CA ARG A 224 12.42 11.59 7.70
C ARG A 224 13.05 10.63 6.71
N PHE A 225 12.21 9.77 6.16
CA PHE A 225 12.59 8.78 5.15
C PHE A 225 11.75 8.98 3.91
N PHE A 226 12.35 8.78 2.75
CA PHE A 226 11.66 8.83 1.47
C PHE A 226 11.87 7.55 0.68
N PHE A 227 10.74 6.95 0.31
CA PHE A 227 10.64 5.76 -0.51
C PHE A 227 10.01 6.11 -1.84
N ARG A 228 10.51 5.49 -2.89
CA ARG A 228 9.98 5.65 -4.24
C ARG A 228 9.33 4.35 -4.68
N GLY A 229 8.19 4.47 -5.34
CA GLY A 229 7.54 3.36 -6.00
C GLY A 229 8.19 2.98 -7.34
N ASP A 230 9.11 3.80 -7.86
CA ASP A 230 9.84 3.54 -9.10
C ASP A 230 11.36 3.46 -8.87
N ARG A 231 12.04 2.92 -9.87
CA ARG A 231 13.48 3.09 -10.03
C ARG A 231 13.70 4.32 -10.91
N LEU A 232 14.51 5.27 -10.45
CA LEU A 232 14.91 6.45 -11.22
C LEU A 232 15.42 6.03 -12.60
N GLU A 233 14.81 6.57 -13.67
CA GLU A 233 15.61 6.89 -14.85
C GLU A 233 16.61 7.97 -14.43
N ARG A 234 17.81 7.90 -14.99
CA ARG A 234 19.04 8.54 -14.48
C ARG A 234 18.99 10.09 -14.36
N ASP A 235 17.88 10.71 -14.77
CA ASP A 235 17.59 12.13 -14.64
C ASP A 235 16.28 12.35 -13.87
N ALA A 236 16.36 12.75 -12.60
CA ALA A 236 15.43 13.71 -11.98
C ALA A 236 15.77 13.98 -10.50
N GLY A 237 16.36 15.16 -10.26
CA GLY A 237 16.19 15.94 -9.03
C GLY A 237 17.04 15.54 -7.83
N ASP A 238 17.69 16.55 -7.23
CA ASP A 238 18.34 16.43 -5.94
C ASP A 238 17.36 15.87 -4.89
N ALA A 239 17.86 14.93 -4.08
CA ALA A 239 17.12 14.42 -2.94
C ALA A 239 16.64 15.59 -2.06
N PRO A 240 15.40 15.57 -1.54
CA PRO A 240 14.95 16.60 -0.59
C PRO A 240 15.95 16.72 0.58
N GLU A 241 16.37 17.95 0.89
CA GLU A 241 17.24 18.24 2.03
C GLU A 241 16.65 17.66 3.33
N ASP A 242 17.51 17.12 4.20
CA ASP A 242 17.16 16.49 5.49
C ASP A 242 16.27 15.23 5.39
N VAL A 243 16.35 14.49 4.28
CA VAL A 243 15.59 13.24 4.07
C VAL A 243 16.50 12.07 3.71
N ILE A 244 16.34 10.96 4.42
CA ILE A 244 17.04 9.71 4.11
C ILE A 244 16.34 9.04 2.92
N VAL A 245 16.95 9.12 1.75
CA VAL A 245 16.45 8.47 0.52
C VAL A 245 16.91 7.02 0.46
N LEU A 246 15.94 6.09 0.48
CA LEU A 246 16.24 4.65 0.59
C LEU A 246 16.35 3.93 -0.75
N GLN A 247 17.28 4.39 -1.58
CA GLN A 247 17.61 3.79 -2.88
C GLN A 247 18.89 2.93 -2.85
N ASP A 248 19.78 3.20 -1.90
CA ASP A 248 21.07 2.53 -1.78
C ASP A 248 20.97 1.28 -0.89
N ALA A 249 21.58 0.18 -1.36
CA ALA A 249 21.55 -1.10 -0.69
C ALA A 249 22.27 -1.08 0.67
N ASN A 250 23.30 -0.24 0.86
CA ASN A 250 24.01 -0.13 2.14
C ASN A 250 23.13 0.55 3.19
N THR A 251 22.40 1.59 2.80
CA THR A 251 21.46 2.31 3.67
C THR A 251 20.32 1.39 4.10
N GLN A 252 19.78 0.61 3.15
CA GLN A 252 18.76 -0.42 3.45
C GLN A 252 19.31 -1.49 4.41
N ALA A 253 20.52 -2.00 4.17
CA ALA A 253 21.15 -2.98 5.04
C ALA A 253 21.44 -2.43 6.45
N ALA A 254 21.80 -1.15 6.57
CA ALA A 254 22.06 -0.49 7.85
C ALA A 254 20.79 -0.30 8.69
N LEU A 255 19.65 0.01 8.06
CA LEU A 255 18.35 -0.01 8.74
C LEU A 255 17.93 -1.43 9.13
N GLY A 256 18.31 -2.40 8.30
CA GLY A 256 17.98 -3.81 8.41
C GLY A 256 16.59 -4.13 7.86
N PHE A 257 16.28 -5.42 7.82
CA PHE A 257 15.04 -5.93 7.23
C PHE A 257 14.13 -6.55 8.29
N TYR A 258 12.84 -6.64 7.98
CA TYR A 258 11.83 -7.31 8.78
C TYR A 258 12.36 -8.69 9.27
N PRO A 259 12.23 -9.02 10.57
CA PRO A 259 11.34 -8.41 11.59
C PRO A 259 11.92 -7.19 12.33
N ARG A 260 13.02 -6.57 11.87
CA ARG A 260 13.55 -5.35 12.49
C ARG A 260 12.69 -4.13 12.16
N TRP A 261 12.32 -3.36 13.18
CA TRP A 261 11.55 -2.13 13.04
C TRP A 261 12.42 -0.89 13.22
N VAL A 262 12.08 0.16 12.46
CA VAL A 262 12.59 1.51 12.62
C VAL A 262 11.47 2.35 13.23
N GLU A 263 11.71 2.86 14.42
CA GLU A 263 10.78 3.69 15.17
C GLU A 263 11.52 4.87 15.80
N GLY A 264 10.77 5.95 16.08
CA GLY A 264 11.33 7.10 16.80
C GLY A 264 11.51 6.75 18.26
N ALA A 265 12.60 7.19 18.88
CA ALA A 265 12.71 7.13 20.34
C ALA A 265 11.57 7.98 20.92
N GLY A 266 10.67 7.36 21.69
CA GLY A 266 9.67 8.09 22.46
C GLY A 266 10.38 9.06 23.39
N GLN A 267 9.91 10.31 23.44
CA GLN A 267 10.30 11.23 24.51
C GLN A 267 9.72 10.77 25.85
#